data_AF-A0AAF0A0B4-F1
#
_entry.id   AF-A0AAF0A0B4-F1
#
_cell.length_a   1.000
_cell.length_b   1.000
_cell.length_c   1.000
_cell.angle_alpha   90.00
_cell.angle_beta   90.00
_cell.angle_gamma   90.00
#
_symmetry.space_group_name_H-M   'P 1'
#
loop_
_entity.id
_entity.type
_entity.pdbx_description
1 polymer ?
#
loop_
_entity_poly.entity_id
_entity_poly.type
_entity_poly.pdbx_seq_one_letter_code
_entity_poly.pdbx_strand_id
1 'polypeptide(L)'
;MERSSFEKDPVGFLETKGYKEVRKDLIIKLPKYSLFELENGRKRMLASAIELQKANELVLPQHLVRLLYSAQNISGITRSDNLEYIVEHRKEFKEIFEKIIDFSENFILKNKVNSNLKTSFAEQFEVSDAVSLSNSFISLLKYTSFGAPGGFKFLDLDVKQGNLRYQTVTEVLDATLIHQSITGLYETRIDLSQLGGD
;
A
#
# COMPACT_ATOMS: atom_id res chain seq x y z
N MET A 1 22.89 6.73 -18.35
CA MET A 1 23.41 7.13 -19.67
C MET A 1 22.29 7.49 -20.63
N GLU A 2 21.17 6.75 -20.64
CA GLU A 2 20.01 7.03 -21.51
C GLU A 2 19.28 8.34 -21.21
N ARG A 3 19.22 8.77 -19.94
CA ARG A 3 18.54 10.01 -19.53
C ARG A 3 18.97 11.24 -20.34
N SER A 4 20.29 11.48 -20.45
CA SER A 4 20.82 12.65 -21.17
C SER A 4 20.50 12.61 -22.66
N SER A 5 20.52 11.42 -23.27
CA SER A 5 20.13 11.24 -24.67
C SER A 5 18.64 11.47 -24.88
N PHE A 6 17.79 10.91 -24.02
CA PHE A 6 16.34 11.12 -24.05
C PHE A 6 15.96 12.59 -23.84
N GLU A 7 16.58 13.28 -22.87
CA GLU A 7 16.28 14.68 -22.61
C GLU A 7 16.71 15.61 -23.75
N LYS A 8 17.73 15.23 -24.53
CA LYS A 8 18.19 15.98 -25.71
C LYS A 8 17.23 15.87 -26.89
N ASP A 9 16.76 14.66 -27.20
CA ASP A 9 15.80 14.40 -28.27
C ASP A 9 14.88 13.23 -27.90
N PRO A 10 13.72 13.49 -27.26
CA PRO A 10 12.82 12.45 -26.81
C PRO A 10 12.24 11.60 -27.95
N VAL A 11 11.91 12.22 -29.09
CA VAL A 11 11.27 11.52 -30.22
C VAL A 11 12.28 10.63 -30.91
N GLY A 12 13.44 11.18 -31.31
CA GLY A 12 14.50 10.39 -31.93
C GLY A 12 14.99 9.26 -31.01
N PHE A 13 15.11 9.52 -29.70
CA PHE A 13 15.44 8.46 -28.74
C PHE A 13 14.39 7.33 -28.76
N LEU A 14 13.10 7.65 -28.72
CA LEU A 14 12.03 6.64 -28.76
C LEU A 14 11.97 5.88 -30.10
N GLU A 15 12.27 6.55 -31.22
CA GLU A 15 12.41 5.90 -32.52
C GLU A 15 13.54 4.86 -32.53
N THR A 16 14.68 5.16 -31.90
CA THR A 16 15.76 4.17 -31.74
C THR A 16 15.37 2.98 -30.87
N LYS A 17 14.33 3.13 -30.03
CA LYS A 17 13.75 2.06 -29.21
C LYS A 17 12.64 1.29 -29.94
N GLY A 18 12.32 1.64 -31.18
CA GLY A 18 11.36 0.94 -32.03
C GLY A 18 9.94 1.53 -32.04
N TYR A 19 9.69 2.61 -31.30
CA TYR A 19 8.43 3.35 -31.42
C TYR A 19 8.40 4.13 -32.74
N LYS A 20 7.23 4.32 -33.34
CA LYS A 20 7.06 5.11 -34.57
C LYS A 20 5.94 6.12 -34.35
N GLU A 21 5.96 7.20 -35.12
CA GLU A 21 4.89 8.22 -35.13
C GLU A 21 4.58 8.78 -33.73
N VAL A 22 5.63 8.97 -32.92
CA VAL A 22 5.50 9.43 -31.54
C VAL A 22 4.96 10.86 -31.50
N ARG A 23 3.78 11.04 -30.89
CA ARG A 23 3.19 12.36 -30.62
C ARG A 23 3.89 12.99 -29.41
N LYS A 24 4.77 13.96 -29.67
CA LYS A 24 5.63 14.59 -28.65
C LYS A 24 4.85 15.23 -27.49
N ASP A 25 3.71 15.82 -27.82
CA ASP A 25 2.75 16.47 -26.93
C ASP A 25 2.04 15.50 -25.97
N LEU A 26 2.02 14.20 -26.30
CA LEU A 26 1.48 13.15 -25.42
C LEU A 26 2.55 12.44 -24.58
N ILE A 27 3.82 12.85 -24.67
CA ILE A 27 4.89 12.29 -23.84
C ILE A 27 4.75 12.83 -22.41
N ILE A 28 4.37 11.96 -21.48
CA ILE A 28 4.29 12.27 -20.06
C ILE A 28 5.52 11.71 -19.34
N LYS A 29 6.22 12.56 -18.57
CA LYS A 29 7.34 12.14 -17.73
C LYS A 29 6.83 11.70 -16.37
N LEU A 30 7.02 10.42 -16.05
CA LEU A 30 6.56 9.81 -14.80
C LEU A 30 7.76 9.47 -13.89
N PRO A 31 8.15 10.37 -12.96
CA PRO A 31 9.17 10.05 -11.97
C PRO A 31 8.70 8.98 -10.99
N LYS A 32 9.64 8.45 -10.20
CA LYS A 32 9.33 7.58 -9.06
C LYS A 32 8.34 8.28 -8.13
N TYR A 33 7.37 7.52 -7.64
CA TYR A 33 6.24 7.96 -6.81
C TYR A 33 5.16 8.80 -7.52
N SER A 34 5.15 8.85 -8.86
CA SER A 34 3.98 9.37 -9.59
C SER A 34 2.72 8.63 -9.15
N LEU A 35 1.67 9.39 -8.80
CA LEU A 35 0.47 8.90 -8.16
C LEU A 35 -0.65 8.67 -9.18
N PHE A 36 -1.35 7.55 -9.04
CA PHE A 36 -2.48 7.17 -9.87
C PHE A 36 -3.66 6.80 -8.98
N GLU A 37 -4.85 7.19 -9.40
CA GLU A 37 -6.12 6.71 -8.85
C GLU A 37 -6.85 5.87 -9.88
N LEU A 38 -7.24 4.67 -9.43
CA LEU A 38 -7.97 3.65 -10.16
C LEU A 38 -9.41 3.60 -9.64
N GLU A 39 -10.15 2.55 -10.04
CA GLU A 39 -11.52 2.33 -9.59
C GLU A 39 -11.65 2.32 -8.06
N ASN A 40 -12.81 2.75 -7.58
CA ASN A 40 -13.19 2.77 -6.16
C ASN A 40 -12.24 3.55 -5.24
N GLY A 41 -11.48 4.52 -5.78
CA GLY A 41 -10.54 5.33 -5.00
C GLY A 41 -9.25 4.58 -4.62
N ARG A 42 -8.99 3.44 -5.25
CA ARG A 42 -7.72 2.71 -5.08
C ARG A 42 -6.59 3.51 -5.68
N LYS A 43 -5.51 3.69 -4.95
CA LYS A 43 -4.36 4.48 -5.36
C LYS A 43 -3.08 3.65 -5.45
N ARG A 44 -2.26 3.98 -6.44
CA ARG A 44 -0.95 3.37 -6.68
C ARG A 44 0.09 4.43 -6.99
N MET A 45 1.34 4.12 -6.65
CA MET A 45 2.50 4.92 -7.01
C MET A 45 3.47 4.12 -7.87
N LEU A 46 4.13 4.76 -8.83
CA LEU A 46 5.21 4.11 -9.58
C LEU A 46 6.43 3.86 -8.70
N ALA A 47 6.83 2.59 -8.55
CA ALA A 47 8.14 2.23 -8.01
C ALA A 47 9.22 2.30 -9.10
N SER A 48 8.86 1.82 -10.29
CA SER A 48 9.69 1.75 -11.50
C SER A 48 8.78 1.56 -12.73
N ALA A 49 9.37 1.42 -13.93
CA ALA A 49 8.62 1.14 -15.15
C ALA A 49 7.87 -0.22 -15.15
N ILE A 50 8.14 -1.10 -14.18
CA ILE A 50 7.53 -2.45 -14.10
C ILE A 50 6.90 -2.75 -12.73
N GLU A 51 6.88 -1.79 -11.80
CA GLU A 51 6.42 -2.06 -10.44
C GLU A 51 5.69 -0.89 -9.83
N LEU A 52 4.58 -1.19 -9.14
CA LEU A 52 3.74 -0.25 -8.40
C LEU A 52 3.89 -0.43 -6.88
N GLN A 53 3.50 0.61 -6.14
CA GLN A 53 3.45 0.67 -4.69
C GLN A 53 2.06 1.06 -4.19
N LYS A 54 1.74 0.71 -2.95
CA LYS A 54 0.49 1.10 -2.29
C LYS A 54 0.48 2.61 -2.08
N ALA A 55 -0.65 3.27 -2.31
CA ALA A 55 -0.77 4.71 -2.08
C ALA A 55 -2.06 5.13 -1.36
N ASN A 56 -2.79 4.17 -0.80
CA ASN A 56 -3.90 4.44 0.12
C ASN A 56 -3.39 4.45 1.55
N GLU A 57 -4.06 5.19 2.44
CA GLU A 57 -3.78 5.24 3.86
C GLU A 57 -4.94 4.65 4.66
N LEU A 58 -4.62 3.78 5.63
CA LEU A 58 -5.61 3.27 6.58
C LEU A 58 -5.83 4.32 7.68
N VAL A 59 -7.04 4.84 7.75
CA VAL A 59 -7.46 5.77 8.81
C VAL A 59 -8.19 4.98 9.90
N LEU A 60 -7.69 5.06 11.14
CA LEU A 60 -8.27 4.39 12.29
C LEU A 60 -8.86 5.40 13.29
N PRO A 61 -9.97 5.08 13.96
CA PRO A 61 -10.45 5.83 15.10
C PRO A 61 -9.41 5.94 16.22
N GLN A 62 -9.44 7.05 16.96
CA GLN A 62 -8.46 7.37 18.00
C GLN A 62 -8.30 6.28 19.07
N HIS A 63 -9.39 5.61 19.46
CA HIS A 63 -9.33 4.56 20.49
C HIS A 63 -8.53 3.33 19.99
N LEU A 64 -8.67 2.94 18.72
CA LEU A 64 -7.86 1.88 18.13
C LEU A 64 -6.38 2.28 17.98
N VAL A 65 -6.12 3.56 17.66
CA VAL A 65 -4.75 4.09 17.63
C VAL A 65 -4.11 4.02 19.01
N ARG A 66 -4.86 4.33 20.08
CA ARG A 66 -4.38 4.21 21.46
C ARG A 66 -4.08 2.75 21.83
N LEU A 67 -4.93 1.81 21.43
CA LEU A 67 -4.68 0.38 21.64
C LEU A 67 -3.40 -0.08 20.92
N LEU A 68 -3.20 0.32 19.67
CA LEU A 68 -1.97 0.02 18.92
C LEU A 68 -0.74 0.67 19.55
N TYR A 69 -0.86 1.89 20.08
CA TYR A 69 0.22 2.53 20.83
C TYR A 69 0.61 1.71 22.07
N SER A 70 -0.36 1.27 22.87
CA SER A 70 -0.08 0.40 24.02
C SER A 70 0.53 -0.94 23.58
N ALA A 71 0.03 -1.53 22.49
CA ALA A 71 0.56 -2.77 21.91
C ALA A 71 2.03 -2.65 21.47
N GLN A 72 2.40 -1.53 20.84
CA GLN A 72 3.78 -1.25 20.44
C GLN A 72 4.73 -1.12 21.63
N ASN A 73 4.21 -0.67 22.78
CA ASN A 73 4.99 -0.39 23.98
C ASN A 73 4.83 -1.48 25.06
N ILE A 74 4.37 -2.68 24.70
CA ILE A 74 4.13 -3.77 25.66
C ILE A 74 5.41 -4.31 26.32
N SER A 75 6.58 -4.07 25.74
CA SER A 75 7.88 -4.42 26.31
C SER A 75 8.60 -3.26 27.02
N GLY A 76 7.96 -2.08 27.10
CA GLY A 76 8.55 -0.85 27.65
C GLY A 76 8.48 -0.74 29.18
N ILE A 77 8.93 0.41 29.71
CA ILE A 77 8.98 0.68 31.17
C ILE A 77 7.58 0.64 31.80
N THR A 78 6.54 1.05 31.07
CA THR A 78 5.12 1.04 31.51
C THR A 78 4.41 -0.27 31.16
N ARG A 79 5.15 -1.39 31.12
CA ARG A 79 4.63 -2.69 30.67
C ARG A 79 3.41 -3.16 31.47
N SER A 80 3.34 -2.92 32.78
CA SER A 80 2.18 -3.32 33.60
C SER A 80 0.90 -2.66 33.10
N ASP A 81 0.94 -1.33 32.94
CA ASP A 81 -0.23 -0.52 32.61
C ASP A 81 -0.69 -0.77 31.17
N ASN A 82 0.27 -0.92 30.25
CA ASN A 82 -0.02 -1.27 28.86
C ASN A 82 -0.63 -2.67 28.76
N LEU A 83 -0.11 -3.64 29.51
CA LEU A 83 -0.63 -5.01 29.50
C LEU A 83 -2.06 -5.05 30.05
N GLU A 84 -2.34 -4.36 31.15
CA GLU A 84 -3.69 -4.25 31.73
C GLU A 84 -4.66 -3.64 30.72
N TYR A 85 -4.29 -2.50 30.11
CA TYR A 85 -5.09 -1.85 29.08
C TYR A 85 -5.36 -2.79 27.89
N ILE A 86 -4.36 -3.52 27.42
CA ILE A 86 -4.50 -4.46 26.30
C ILE A 86 -5.44 -5.63 26.64
N VAL A 87 -5.40 -6.12 27.87
CA VAL A 87 -6.29 -7.20 28.33
C VAL A 87 -7.73 -6.71 28.41
N GLU A 88 -7.95 -5.52 28.97
CA GLU A 88 -9.27 -4.88 29.05
C GLU A 88 -9.87 -4.63 27.65
N HIS A 89 -9.06 -4.10 26.75
CA HIS A 89 -9.47 -3.71 25.40
C HIS A 89 -9.25 -4.79 24.33
N ARG A 90 -9.01 -6.05 24.74
CA ARG A 90 -8.65 -7.15 23.81
C ARG A 90 -9.64 -7.31 22.65
N LYS A 91 -10.94 -7.11 22.90
CA LYS A 91 -11.98 -7.27 21.87
C LYS A 91 -11.86 -6.24 20.74
N GLU A 92 -11.28 -5.07 20.99
CA GLU A 92 -11.10 -4.01 19.98
C GLU A 92 -10.10 -4.42 18.89
N PHE A 93 -9.23 -5.40 19.13
CA PHE A 93 -8.40 -6.00 18.07
C PHE A 93 -9.24 -6.65 16.97
N LYS A 94 -10.46 -7.13 17.27
CA LYS A 94 -11.39 -7.64 16.25
C LYS A 94 -11.79 -6.53 15.29
N GLU A 95 -12.11 -5.35 15.81
CA GLU A 95 -12.43 -4.18 14.99
C GLU A 95 -11.22 -3.72 14.15
N ILE A 96 -10.01 -3.70 14.72
CA ILE A 96 -8.79 -3.39 13.96
C ILE A 96 -8.63 -4.38 12.80
N PHE A 97 -8.82 -5.67 13.06
CA PHE A 97 -8.67 -6.72 12.06
C PHE A 97 -9.70 -6.57 10.93
N GLU A 98 -10.96 -6.34 11.26
CA GLU A 98 -12.04 -6.08 10.29
C GLU A 98 -11.70 -4.88 9.41
N LYS A 99 -11.30 -3.73 9.99
CA LYS A 99 -10.90 -2.55 9.21
C LYS A 99 -9.70 -2.82 8.30
N ILE A 100 -8.73 -3.62 8.73
CA ILE A 100 -7.57 -4.00 7.90
C ILE A 100 -8.00 -4.89 6.74
N ILE A 101 -8.88 -5.86 6.99
CA ILE A 101 -9.43 -6.74 5.94
C ILE A 101 -10.22 -5.93 4.93
N ASP A 102 -11.14 -5.07 5.38
CA ASP A 102 -11.95 -4.23 4.49
C ASP A 102 -11.06 -3.31 3.65
N PHE A 103 -10.08 -2.65 4.27
CA PHE A 103 -9.10 -1.85 3.55
C PHE A 103 -8.33 -2.67 2.51
N SER A 104 -7.93 -3.89 2.88
CA SER A 104 -7.18 -4.76 1.99
C SER A 104 -8.00 -5.25 0.79
N GLU A 105 -9.26 -5.62 1.02
CA GLU A 105 -10.18 -6.08 -0.03
C GLU A 105 -10.56 -4.96 -1.00
N ASN A 106 -10.52 -3.69 -0.57
CA ASN A 106 -10.76 -2.55 -1.44
C ASN A 106 -9.51 -2.04 -2.14
N PHE A 107 -8.35 -2.04 -1.46
CA PHE A 107 -7.18 -1.28 -1.94
C PHE A 107 -5.91 -2.10 -2.15
N ILE A 108 -5.75 -3.27 -1.54
CA ILE A 108 -4.52 -4.10 -1.62
C ILE A 108 -4.71 -5.25 -2.61
N LEU A 109 -5.90 -5.87 -2.64
CA LEU A 109 -6.30 -6.89 -3.61
C LEU A 109 -5.40 -8.15 -3.62
N LYS A 110 -4.97 -8.61 -2.44
CA LYS A 110 -4.25 -9.88 -2.27
C LYS A 110 -5.15 -10.93 -1.63
N ASN A 111 -6.16 -11.39 -2.37
CA ASN A 111 -7.24 -12.27 -1.89
C ASN A 111 -6.74 -13.50 -1.11
N LYS A 112 -5.71 -14.20 -1.63
CA LYS A 112 -5.12 -15.35 -0.93
C LYS A 112 -4.51 -14.98 0.43
N VAL A 113 -3.88 -13.81 0.52
CA VAL A 113 -3.36 -13.29 1.79
C VAL A 113 -4.50 -12.96 2.74
N ASN A 114 -5.57 -12.31 2.26
CA ASN A 114 -6.76 -12.00 3.07
C ASN A 114 -7.42 -13.27 3.63
N SER A 115 -7.61 -14.30 2.79
CA SER A 115 -8.16 -15.59 3.24
C SER A 115 -7.29 -16.21 4.32
N ASN A 116 -5.97 -16.27 4.13
CA ASN A 116 -5.05 -16.82 5.12
C ASN A 116 -5.04 -16.03 6.43
N LEU A 117 -5.12 -14.69 6.35
CA LEU A 117 -5.22 -13.83 7.53
C LEU A 117 -6.51 -14.12 8.31
N LYS A 118 -7.66 -14.24 7.62
CA LYS A 118 -8.95 -14.55 8.25
C LYS A 118 -8.91 -15.91 8.98
N THR A 119 -8.34 -16.93 8.35
CA THR A 119 -8.16 -18.26 8.96
C THR A 119 -7.27 -18.20 10.20
N SER A 120 -6.08 -17.64 10.06
CA SER A 120 -5.12 -17.47 11.17
C SER A 120 -5.72 -16.70 12.33
N PHE A 121 -6.46 -15.61 12.05
CA PHE A 121 -7.16 -14.85 13.07
C PHE A 121 -8.23 -15.67 13.80
N ALA A 122 -9.08 -16.39 13.07
CA ALA A 122 -10.14 -17.21 13.65
C ALA A 122 -9.60 -18.32 14.58
N GLU A 123 -8.46 -18.92 14.22
CA GLU A 123 -7.86 -20.01 14.97
C GLU A 123 -7.02 -19.54 16.16
N GLN A 124 -6.25 -18.46 15.99
CA GLN A 124 -5.23 -18.06 16.96
C GLN A 124 -5.67 -16.92 17.88
N PHE A 125 -6.71 -16.16 17.54
CA PHE A 125 -7.07 -14.96 18.31
C PHE A 125 -7.42 -15.26 19.77
N GLU A 126 -8.22 -16.28 20.07
CA GLU A 126 -8.65 -16.54 21.45
C GLU A 126 -7.54 -17.20 22.30
N VAL A 127 -6.61 -17.93 21.68
CA VAL A 127 -5.55 -18.67 22.38
C VAL A 127 -4.24 -17.89 22.54
N SER A 128 -4.04 -16.83 21.75
CA SER A 128 -2.81 -16.02 21.81
C SER A 128 -2.74 -15.18 23.10
N ASP A 129 -1.59 -15.16 23.77
CA ASP A 129 -1.38 -14.25 24.89
C ASP A 129 -1.32 -12.78 24.42
N ALA A 130 -1.52 -11.83 25.34
CA ALA A 130 -1.58 -10.41 25.03
C ALA A 130 -0.30 -9.85 24.38
N VAL A 131 0.88 -10.39 24.72
CA VAL A 131 2.16 -9.95 24.17
C VAL A 131 2.30 -10.44 22.72
N SER A 132 2.03 -11.72 22.48
CA SER A 132 2.07 -12.31 21.14
C SER A 132 1.06 -11.67 20.19
N LEU A 133 -0.16 -11.41 20.69
CA LEU A 133 -1.21 -10.73 19.95
C LEU A 133 -0.80 -9.30 19.58
N SER A 134 -0.28 -8.53 20.56
CA SER A 134 0.17 -7.16 20.35
C SER A 134 1.25 -7.07 19.27
N ASN A 135 2.30 -7.88 19.39
CA ASN A 135 3.39 -7.92 18.42
C ASN A 135 2.90 -8.30 17.01
N SER A 136 1.94 -9.23 16.94
CA SER A 136 1.33 -9.65 15.67
C SER A 136 0.58 -8.52 14.99
N PHE A 137 -0.22 -7.74 15.73
CA PHE A 137 -0.95 -6.60 15.17
C PHE A 137 -0.04 -5.46 14.73
N ILE A 138 1.02 -5.15 15.49
CA ILE A 138 2.02 -4.16 15.07
C ILE A 138 2.71 -4.60 13.77
N SER A 139 3.04 -5.88 13.66
CA SER A 139 3.62 -6.44 12.44
C SER A 139 2.64 -6.40 11.25
N LEU A 140 1.35 -6.66 11.49
CA LEU A 140 0.29 -6.61 10.47
C LEU A 140 0.13 -5.22 9.82
N LEU A 141 0.45 -4.13 10.52
CA LEU A 141 0.38 -2.77 9.94
C LEU A 141 1.25 -2.59 8.70
N LYS A 142 2.29 -3.41 8.49
CA LYS A 142 3.07 -3.45 7.24
C LYS A 142 2.22 -3.81 6.03
N TYR A 143 1.14 -4.56 6.23
CA TYR A 143 0.25 -4.95 5.15
C TYR A 143 -0.45 -3.74 4.54
N THR A 144 -0.94 -2.82 5.38
CA THR A 144 -1.67 -1.61 4.97
C THR A 144 -0.80 -0.37 4.79
N SER A 145 0.48 -0.43 5.16
CA SER A 145 1.40 0.71 5.06
C SER A 145 1.48 1.31 3.64
N PHE A 146 1.55 2.64 3.55
CA PHE A 146 1.83 3.35 2.32
C PHE A 146 3.21 2.97 1.76
N GLY A 147 3.37 2.96 0.44
CA GLY A 147 4.62 2.67 -0.25
C GLY A 147 4.88 1.21 -0.55
N ALA A 148 6.17 0.85 -0.57
CA ALA A 148 6.64 -0.46 -1.02
C ALA A 148 6.10 -1.60 -0.13
N PRO A 149 5.61 -2.72 -0.70
CA PRO A 149 5.22 -3.87 0.09
C PRO A 149 6.40 -4.48 0.84
N GLY A 150 6.17 -4.88 2.10
CA GLY A 150 7.15 -5.56 2.95
C GLY A 150 6.55 -6.84 3.53
N GLY A 151 7.39 -7.86 3.72
CA GLY A 151 6.98 -9.09 4.40
C GLY A 151 6.69 -8.84 5.89
N PHE A 152 5.80 -9.64 6.45
CA PHE A 152 5.37 -9.53 7.84
C PHE A 152 4.93 -10.88 8.40
N LYS A 153 4.91 -10.98 9.72
CA LYS A 153 4.31 -12.11 10.44
C LYS A 153 3.01 -11.67 11.11
N PHE A 154 2.04 -12.55 11.19
CA PHE A 154 0.79 -12.30 11.90
C PHE A 154 0.34 -13.60 12.53
N LEU A 155 0.35 -13.68 13.87
CA LEU A 155 0.03 -14.90 14.61
C LEU A 155 0.94 -16.05 14.11
N ASP A 156 0.37 -17.14 13.64
CA ASP A 156 1.07 -18.30 13.07
C ASP A 156 1.47 -18.12 11.58
N LEU A 157 1.03 -17.05 10.93
CA LEU A 157 1.26 -16.80 9.51
C LEU A 157 2.56 -16.00 9.26
N ASP A 158 3.36 -16.44 8.27
CA ASP A 158 4.52 -15.71 7.75
C ASP A 158 4.29 -15.32 6.28
N VAL A 159 3.98 -14.05 6.04
CA VAL A 159 3.70 -13.51 4.71
C VAL A 159 4.97 -12.92 4.10
N LYS A 160 5.50 -13.60 3.08
CA LYS A 160 6.69 -13.15 2.35
C LYS A 160 6.38 -11.97 1.44
N GLN A 161 7.36 -11.08 1.29
CA GLN A 161 7.27 -9.89 0.43
C GLN A 161 6.85 -10.21 -1.01
N GLY A 162 7.35 -11.32 -1.57
CA GLY A 162 7.02 -11.75 -2.94
C GLY A 162 5.51 -11.93 -3.18
N ASN A 163 4.75 -12.30 -2.15
CA ASN A 163 3.28 -12.45 -2.24
C ASN A 163 2.55 -11.09 -2.34
N LEU A 164 3.24 -9.99 -2.08
CA LEU A 164 2.65 -8.66 -1.89
C LEU A 164 3.05 -7.67 -3.00
N ARG A 165 4.02 -8.01 -3.86
CA ARG A 165 4.51 -7.11 -4.92
C ARG A 165 3.47 -6.90 -6.02
N TYR A 166 3.56 -5.74 -6.69
CA TYR A 166 2.74 -5.37 -7.84
C TYR A 166 3.66 -5.19 -9.05
N GLN A 167 4.01 -6.30 -9.72
CA GLN A 167 5.05 -6.35 -10.75
C GLN A 167 4.53 -6.06 -12.17
N THR A 168 3.42 -5.35 -12.27
CA THR A 168 2.88 -4.83 -13.52
C THR A 168 2.42 -3.40 -13.29
N VAL A 169 2.59 -2.56 -14.31
CA VAL A 169 2.12 -1.17 -14.35
C VAL A 169 0.95 -0.99 -15.33
N THR A 170 0.48 -2.07 -15.96
CA THR A 170 -0.54 -1.97 -17.02
C THR A 170 -1.84 -1.35 -16.51
N GLU A 171 -2.21 -1.62 -15.26
CA GLU A 171 -3.43 -1.06 -14.66
C GLU A 171 -3.43 0.47 -14.56
N VAL A 172 -2.26 1.12 -14.56
CA VAL A 172 -2.19 2.58 -14.45
C VAL A 172 -2.20 3.30 -15.80
N LEU A 173 -2.15 2.56 -16.92
CA LEU A 173 -2.16 3.16 -18.26
C LEU A 173 -3.51 3.79 -18.61
N ASP A 174 -4.60 3.27 -18.03
CA ASP A 174 -5.96 3.80 -18.19
C ASP A 174 -6.48 4.50 -16.92
N ALA A 175 -5.60 4.73 -15.94
CA ALA A 175 -5.96 5.33 -14.66
C ALA A 175 -5.97 6.88 -14.71
N THR A 176 -6.43 7.52 -13.63
CA THR A 176 -6.23 8.95 -13.45
C THR A 176 -4.85 9.23 -12.84
N LEU A 177 -3.96 9.85 -13.60
CA LEU A 177 -2.70 10.40 -13.10
C LEU A 177 -2.96 11.65 -12.25
N ILE A 178 -2.35 11.72 -11.08
CA ILE A 178 -2.48 12.83 -10.14
C ILE A 178 -1.11 13.47 -9.93
N HIS A 179 -0.97 14.73 -10.35
CA HIS A 179 0.15 15.57 -10.00
C HIS A 179 -0.21 16.42 -8.78
N GLN A 180 0.50 16.20 -7.67
CA GLN A 180 0.29 16.94 -6.43
C GLN A 180 1.39 17.98 -6.22
N SER A 181 1.04 19.14 -5.67
CA SER A 181 2.02 20.09 -5.13
C SER A 181 2.74 19.49 -3.92
N ILE A 182 3.80 20.17 -3.45
CA ILE A 182 4.58 19.72 -2.27
C ILE A 182 3.70 19.50 -1.03
N THR A 183 2.63 20.29 -0.86
CA THR A 183 1.70 20.18 0.27
C THR A 183 0.51 19.27 -0.01
N GLY A 184 0.33 18.81 -1.25
CA GLY A 184 -0.87 18.10 -1.69
C GLY A 184 -2.12 18.98 -1.82
N LEU A 185 -2.04 20.29 -1.58
CA LEU A 185 -3.21 21.19 -1.61
C LEU A 185 -3.66 21.56 -3.03
N TYR A 186 -2.76 21.48 -4.01
CA TYR A 186 -3.07 21.71 -5.42
C TYR A 186 -2.84 20.41 -6.18
N GLU A 187 -3.86 19.99 -6.94
CA GLU A 187 -3.81 18.78 -7.74
C GLU A 187 -4.18 19.09 -9.20
N THR A 188 -3.41 18.50 -10.11
CA THR A 188 -3.80 18.37 -11.53
C THR A 188 -4.08 16.90 -11.80
N ARG A 189 -5.26 16.61 -12.34
CA ARG A 189 -5.74 15.25 -12.60
C ARG A 189 -5.88 15.03 -14.09
N ILE A 190 -5.23 13.99 -14.61
CA ILE A 190 -5.20 13.67 -16.03
C ILE A 190 -5.76 12.26 -16.19
N ASP A 191 -6.89 12.14 -16.88
CA ASP A 191 -7.48 10.85 -17.25
C ASP A 191 -6.69 10.24 -18.41
N LEU A 192 -5.92 9.20 -18.13
CA LEU A 192 -5.07 8.56 -19.14
C LEU A 192 -5.85 7.66 -20.09
N SER A 193 -7.07 7.24 -19.74
CA SER A 193 -7.92 6.45 -20.63
C SER A 193 -8.33 7.20 -21.91
N GLN A 194 -8.23 8.54 -21.88
CA GLN A 194 -8.47 9.41 -23.04
C GLN A 194 -7.24 9.52 -23.95
N LEU A 195 -6.09 8.99 -23.53
CA LEU A 195 -4.84 9.04 -24.28
C LEU A 195 -4.61 7.70 -25.00
N GLY A 196 -4.83 7.71 -26.31
CA GLY A 196 -4.73 6.51 -27.13
C GLY A 196 -5.94 6.35 -28.03
N GLY A 197 -6.15 5.13 -28.50
CA GLY A 197 -7.20 4.71 -29.43
C GLY A 197 -6.74 3.43 -30.14
N ASP A 198 -7.69 2.54 -30.44
CA ASP A 198 -7.44 1.38 -31.31
C ASP A 198 -6.94 1.81 -32.71
#